data_AF-A0A7J2NF04-F1
#
_entry.id   AF-A0A7J2NF04-F1
#
_cell.length_a   1.000
_cell.length_b   1.000
_cell.length_c   1.000
_cell.angle_alpha   90.00
_cell.angle_beta   90.00
_cell.angle_gamma   90.00
#
_symmetry.space_group_name_H-M   'P 1'
#
loop_
_entity.id
_entity.type
_entity.pdbx_description
1 polymer ?
#
loop_
_entity_poly.entity_id
_entity_poly.type
_entity_poly.pdbx_seq_one_letter_code
_entity_poly.pdbx_strand_id
1 'polypeptide(L)'
;MRILISGTPGTGKSTAACLLAKSLGAECLSITNLVKEKNLALGYNRKLRTWDVDENRLKREIERCIRKNHKIFVEGHLSHIVSHRLSDLCIVLRTEVSELFKRLKKRKYPLKKIQENIQAEIFNTCYEEAKENKHKVLVIDTTSFSSAEKTLLKDFIYELSLQS
;
A
#
# COMPACT_ATOMS: atom_id res chain seq x y z
N MET A 1 17.11 0.75 1.04
CA MET A 1 15.85 1.41 0.64
C MET A 1 14.69 0.41 0.58
N ARG A 2 13.90 0.35 1.65
CA ARG A 2 12.73 -0.52 1.83
C ARG A 2 11.53 0.36 2.13
N ILE A 3 10.66 0.56 1.13
CA ILE A 3 9.55 1.50 1.19
C ILE A 3 8.23 0.74 1.22
N LEU A 4 7.37 1.06 2.18
CA LEU A 4 6.01 0.53 2.23
C LEU A 4 5.06 1.53 1.56
N ILE A 5 4.11 1.03 0.77
CA ILE A 5 3.07 1.86 0.16
C ILE A 5 1.70 1.31 0.59
N SER A 6 1.12 2.00 1.58
CA SER A 6 -0.13 1.71 2.26
C SER A 6 -1.23 2.70 1.87
N GLY A 7 -2.42 2.50 2.41
CA GLY A 7 -3.62 3.31 2.15
C GLY A 7 -4.81 2.46 1.74
N THR A 8 -6.00 3.07 1.78
CA THR A 8 -7.27 2.39 1.49
C THR A 8 -7.30 1.84 0.05
N PRO A 9 -7.91 0.68 -0.22
CA PRO A 9 -8.12 0.21 -1.59
C PRO A 9 -8.74 1.31 -2.48
N GLY A 10 -8.10 1.59 -3.63
CA GLY A 10 -8.53 2.64 -4.55
C GLY A 10 -7.66 3.92 -4.55
N THR A 11 -6.81 4.12 -3.54
CA THR A 11 -5.93 5.30 -3.41
C THR A 11 -4.70 5.32 -4.34
N GLY A 12 -4.57 4.37 -5.27
CA GLY A 12 -3.50 4.41 -6.29
C GLY A 12 -2.17 3.73 -5.93
N LYS A 13 -2.09 2.97 -4.82
CA LYS A 13 -0.88 2.26 -4.34
C LYS A 13 -0.11 1.54 -5.44
N SER A 14 -0.77 0.64 -6.18
CA SER A 14 -0.13 -0.18 -7.19
C SER A 14 0.44 0.65 -8.34
N THR A 15 -0.23 1.75 -8.71
CA THR A 15 0.27 2.70 -9.72
C THR A 15 1.52 3.43 -9.20
N ALA A 16 1.47 3.97 -7.98
CA ALA A 16 2.60 4.66 -7.37
C ALA A 16 3.81 3.73 -7.21
N ALA A 17 3.59 2.52 -6.67
CA ALA A 17 4.63 1.52 -6.48
C ALA A 17 5.32 1.11 -7.79
N CYS A 18 4.53 0.82 -8.83
CA CYS A 18 5.08 0.47 -10.14
C CYS A 18 5.94 1.59 -10.74
N LEU A 19 5.46 2.84 -10.69
CA LEU A 19 6.17 4.01 -11.22
C LEU A 19 7.48 4.27 -10.46
N LEU A 20 7.45 4.24 -9.13
CA LEU A 20 8.61 4.49 -8.28
C LEU A 20 9.63 3.37 -8.39
N ALA A 21 9.19 2.11 -8.30
CA ALA A 21 10.07 0.96 -8.41
C ALA A 21 10.78 0.92 -9.77
N LYS A 22 10.04 1.13 -10.87
CA LYS A 22 10.63 1.18 -12.22
C LYS A 22 11.63 2.33 -12.36
N SER A 23 11.28 3.52 -11.87
CA SER A 23 12.13 4.71 -12.00
C SER A 23 13.43 4.61 -11.19
N LEU A 24 13.41 3.86 -10.09
CA LEU A 24 14.53 3.71 -9.18
C LEU A 24 15.25 2.37 -9.35
N GLY A 25 14.86 1.51 -10.29
CA GLY A 25 15.45 0.18 -10.46
C GLY A 25 15.31 -0.69 -9.21
N ALA A 26 14.15 -0.63 -8.55
CA ALA A 26 13.85 -1.39 -7.33
C ALA A 26 12.84 -2.51 -7.62
N GLU A 27 12.81 -3.54 -6.77
CA GLU A 27 11.77 -4.56 -6.83
C GLU A 27 10.43 -4.00 -6.34
N CYS A 28 9.32 -4.44 -6.93
CA CYS A 28 7.97 -4.11 -6.48
C CYS A 28 7.22 -5.37 -6.06
N LEU A 29 7.02 -5.54 -4.75
CA LEU A 29 6.25 -6.63 -4.18
C LEU A 29 4.79 -6.22 -3.99
N SER A 30 3.88 -6.87 -4.72
CA SER A 30 2.44 -6.75 -4.49
C SER A 30 1.97 -7.75 -3.45
N ILE A 31 1.40 -7.26 -2.34
CA ILE A 31 0.79 -8.12 -1.31
C ILE A 31 -0.34 -8.96 -1.89
N THR A 32 -1.12 -8.40 -2.81
CA THR A 32 -2.22 -9.12 -3.46
C THR A 32 -1.70 -10.31 -4.26
N ASN A 33 -0.57 -10.15 -4.96
CA ASN A 33 0.04 -11.25 -5.71
C ASN A 33 0.71 -12.26 -4.77
N LEU A 34 1.41 -11.78 -3.74
CA LEU A 34 2.04 -12.65 -2.73
C LEU A 34 1.02 -13.57 -2.04
N VAL A 35 -0.15 -13.04 -1.66
CA VAL A 35 -1.23 -13.83 -1.05
C VAL A 35 -1.71 -14.94 -2.00
N LYS A 36 -1.83 -14.65 -3.30
CA LYS A 36 -2.25 -15.64 -4.31
C LYS A 36 -1.17 -16.69 -4.56
N GLU A 37 0.07 -16.26 -4.79
CA GLU A 37 1.20 -17.14 -5.12
C GLU A 37 1.56 -18.09 -3.98
N LYS A 38 1.45 -17.62 -2.73
CA LYS A 38 1.77 -18.40 -1.53
C LYS A 38 0.54 -19.07 -0.90
N ASN A 39 -0.62 -18.95 -1.53
CA ASN A 39 -1.90 -19.48 -1.06
C ASN A 39 -2.18 -19.15 0.43
N LEU A 40 -1.98 -17.88 0.79
CA LEU A 40 -2.09 -17.39 2.18
C LEU A 40 -3.53 -17.05 2.59
N ALA A 41 -4.47 -17.23 1.68
CA ALA A 41 -5.87 -16.99 1.97
C ALA A 41 -6.46 -18.14 2.78
N LEU A 42 -7.10 -17.82 3.90
CA LEU A 42 -7.84 -18.75 4.75
C LEU A 42 -9.19 -19.12 4.11
N GLY A 43 -9.72 -18.25 3.25
CA GLY A 43 -10.97 -18.47 2.53
C GLY A 43 -11.35 -17.26 1.67
N TYR A 44 -12.32 -17.44 0.75
CA TYR A 44 -12.88 -16.34 -0.01
C TYR A 44 -14.27 -15.98 0.50
N ASN A 45 -14.41 -14.77 1.03
CA ASN A 45 -15.70 -14.22 1.39
C ASN A 45 -16.45 -13.78 0.12
N ARG A 46 -17.36 -14.63 -0.38
CA ARG A 46 -18.16 -14.36 -1.59
C ARG A 46 -19.05 -13.12 -1.46
N LYS A 47 -19.55 -12.80 -0.26
CA LYS A 47 -20.41 -11.63 -0.01
C LYS A 47 -19.63 -10.32 -0.15
N LEU A 48 -18.41 -10.28 0.40
CA LEU A 48 -17.53 -9.10 0.38
C LEU A 48 -16.58 -9.08 -0.82
N ARG A 49 -16.53 -10.17 -1.59
CA ARG A 49 -15.57 -10.38 -2.68
C ARG A 49 -14.13 -10.10 -2.24
N THR A 50 -13.75 -10.64 -1.08
CA THR A 50 -12.43 -10.47 -0.45
C THR A 50 -11.90 -11.82 0.01
N TRP A 51 -10.57 -11.92 0.11
CA TRP A 51 -9.92 -13.07 0.73
C TRP A 51 -9.67 -12.74 2.20
N ASP A 52 -10.00 -13.69 3.08
CA ASP A 52 -9.58 -13.63 4.47
C ASP A 52 -8.13 -14.12 4.50
N VAL A 53 -7.22 -13.34 5.09
CA VAL A 53 -5.78 -13.60 5.06
C VAL A 53 -5.27 -13.82 6.47
N ASP A 54 -4.42 -14.83 6.65
CA ASP A 54 -3.65 -14.97 7.90
C ASP A 54 -2.58 -13.88 7.93
N GLU A 55 -2.86 -12.78 8.65
CA GLU A 55 -1.96 -11.63 8.76
C GLU A 55 -0.60 -11.98 9.35
N ASN A 56 -0.54 -12.93 10.29
CA ASN A 56 0.72 -13.37 10.89
C ASN A 56 1.59 -14.11 9.87
N ARG A 57 0.99 -14.98 9.05
CA ARG A 57 1.70 -15.62 7.93
C ARG A 57 2.11 -14.59 6.89
N LEU A 58 1.18 -13.71 6.48
CA LEU A 58 1.46 -12.67 5.50
C LEU A 58 2.62 -11.78 5.93
N LYS A 59 2.62 -11.32 7.19
CA LYS A 59 3.70 -10.54 7.78
C LYS A 59 5.04 -11.25 7.65
N ARG A 60 5.13 -12.52 8.06
CA ARG A 60 6.37 -13.31 7.95
C ARG A 60 6.86 -13.43 6.51
N GLU A 61 5.96 -13.62 5.55
CA GLU A 61 6.30 -13.70 4.13
C GLU A 61 6.84 -12.37 3.59
N ILE A 62 6.15 -11.25 3.87
CA ILE A 62 6.58 -9.91 3.45
C ILE A 62 7.95 -9.60 4.05
N GLU A 63 8.12 -9.80 5.36
CA GLU A 63 9.39 -9.52 6.02
C GLU A 63 10.54 -10.39 5.48
N ARG A 64 10.26 -11.62 5.03
CA ARG A 64 11.27 -12.47 4.38
C ARG A 64 11.70 -11.89 3.03
N CYS A 65 10.76 -11.40 2.23
CA CYS A 65 11.07 -10.73 0.96
C CYS A 65 11.88 -9.45 1.19
N ILE A 66 11.51 -8.64 2.18
CA ILE A 66 12.23 -7.42 2.54
C ILE A 66 13.67 -7.71 2.98
N ARG A 67 13.90 -8.77 3.78
CA ARG A 67 15.26 -9.12 4.24
C ARG A 67 16.17 -9.58 3.09
N LYS A 68 15.62 -10.17 2.03
CA LYS A 68 16.37 -10.62 0.85
C LYS A 68 16.69 -9.49 -0.14
N ASN A 69 15.96 -8.37 -0.05
CA ASN A 69 16.05 -7.27 -1.01
C ASN A 69 16.44 -5.96 -0.33
N HIS A 70 17.59 -5.42 -0.71
CA HIS A 70 18.08 -4.13 -0.19
C HIS A 70 17.35 -2.93 -0.80
N LYS A 71 16.67 -3.13 -1.94
CA LYS A 71 15.92 -2.11 -2.68
C LYS A 71 14.53 -2.63 -3.10
N ILE A 72 13.50 -2.35 -2.31
CA ILE A 72 12.16 -2.92 -2.50
C ILE A 72 11.04 -1.93 -2.12
N PHE A 73 10.00 -1.92 -2.94
CA PHE A 73 8.71 -1.30 -2.66
C PHE A 73 7.70 -2.41 -2.34
N VAL A 74 7.03 -2.32 -1.20
CA VAL A 74 5.97 -3.26 -0.81
C VAL A 74 4.63 -2.55 -0.87
N GLU A 75 3.76 -2.94 -1.78
CA GLU A 75 2.46 -2.30 -1.99
C GLU A 75 1.29 -3.17 -1.55
N GLY A 76 0.38 -2.55 -0.82
CA GLY A 76 -0.86 -3.17 -0.35
C GLY A 76 -1.43 -2.43 0.85
N HIS A 77 -2.74 -2.56 1.07
CA HIS A 77 -3.39 -1.90 2.20
C HIS A 77 -2.89 -2.43 3.55
N LEU A 78 -2.36 -3.65 3.61
CA LEU A 78 -1.71 -4.26 4.78
C LEU A 78 -0.18 -4.18 4.74
N SER A 79 0.42 -3.33 3.91
CA SER A 79 1.90 -3.24 3.83
C SER A 79 2.54 -2.78 5.13
N HIS A 80 1.80 -2.03 5.94
CA HIS A 80 2.23 -1.47 7.22
C HIS A 80 2.18 -2.46 8.40
N ILE A 81 1.85 -3.75 8.20
CA ILE A 81 1.83 -4.77 9.28
C ILE A 81 3.24 -5.26 9.68
N VAL A 82 4.24 -4.98 8.82
CA VAL A 82 5.62 -5.42 9.02
C VAL A 82 6.29 -4.65 10.16
N SER A 83 7.36 -5.20 10.73
CA SER A 83 8.14 -4.45 11.72
C SER A 83 8.68 -3.14 11.13
N HIS A 84 8.50 -2.01 11.83
CA HIS A 84 9.07 -0.71 11.44
C HIS A 84 10.59 -0.74 11.24
N ARG A 85 11.30 -1.66 11.90
CA ARG A 85 12.76 -1.84 11.76
C ARG A 85 13.18 -2.37 10.38
N LEU A 86 12.23 -2.89 9.61
CA LEU A 86 12.47 -3.42 8.28
C LEU A 86 12.04 -2.45 7.17
N SER A 87 11.56 -1.26 7.51
CA SER A 87 11.17 -0.23 6.54
C SER A 87 11.87 1.08 6.82
N ASP A 88 12.37 1.74 5.78
CA ASP A 88 12.98 3.06 5.91
C ASP A 88 11.91 4.17 5.93
N LEU A 89 10.79 3.93 5.24
CA LEU A 89 9.64 4.83 5.15
C LEU A 89 8.36 4.04 4.87
N CYS A 90 7.24 4.48 5.46
CA CYS A 90 5.89 4.04 5.10
C CYS A 90 5.12 5.20 4.47
N ILE A 91 4.80 5.09 3.20
CA ILE A 91 3.99 6.05 2.46
C ILE A 91 2.52 5.62 2.56
N VAL A 92 1.66 6.46 3.13
CA VAL A 92 0.22 6.21 3.20
C VAL A 92 -0.47 7.12 2.18
N LEU A 93 -1.03 6.50 1.13
CA LEU A 93 -1.77 7.23 0.09
C LEU A 93 -3.21 7.47 0.54
N ARG A 94 -3.64 8.72 0.36
CA ARG A 94 -4.97 9.23 0.67
C ARG A 94 -5.68 9.71 -0.59
N THR A 95 -7.00 9.74 -0.56
CA THR A 95 -7.81 10.28 -1.66
C THR A 95 -9.09 10.86 -1.08
N GLU A 96 -9.53 12.01 -1.58
CA GLU A 96 -10.86 12.53 -1.26
C GLU A 96 -11.95 11.48 -1.48
N VAL A 97 -12.90 11.43 -0.54
CA VAL A 97 -13.98 10.45 -0.52
C VAL A 97 -14.78 10.43 -1.83
N SER A 98 -15.05 11.61 -2.40
CA SER A 98 -15.82 11.73 -3.64
C SER A 98 -15.10 11.08 -4.83
N GLU A 99 -13.79 11.23 -4.91
CA GLU A 99 -12.95 10.67 -5.96
C GLU A 99 -12.68 9.18 -5.71
N LEU A 100 -12.43 8.78 -4.46
CA LEU A 100 -12.28 7.38 -4.08
C LEU A 100 -13.54 6.58 -4.44
N PHE A 101 -14.73 7.14 -4.21
CA PHE A 101 -16.00 6.52 -4.58
C PHE A 101 -16.08 6.28 -6.10
N LYS A 102 -15.73 7.28 -6.92
CA LYS A 102 -15.70 7.13 -8.39
C LYS A 102 -14.74 6.03 -8.82
N ARG A 103 -13.52 5.99 -8.24
CA ARG A 103 -12.50 4.97 -8.53
C ARG A 103 -12.98 3.57 -8.17
N LEU A 104 -13.60 3.40 -7.01
CA LEU A 104 -14.13 2.11 -6.54
C LEU A 104 -15.35 1.65 -7.35
N LYS A 105 -16.23 2.57 -7.74
CA LYS A 105 -17.36 2.28 -8.64
C LYS A 105 -16.87 1.82 -10.02
N LYS A 106 -15.84 2.47 -10.58
CA LYS A 106 -15.21 2.06 -11.85
C LYS A 106 -14.61 0.64 -11.78
N ARG A 107 -14.18 0.20 -10.60
CA ARG A 107 -13.71 -1.19 -10.34
C ARG A 107 -14.84 -2.21 -10.19
N LYS A 108 -16.11 -1.81 -10.36
CA LYS A 108 -17.30 -2.67 -10.24
C LYS A 108 -17.41 -3.36 -8.87
N TYR A 109 -16.99 -2.67 -7.81
CA TYR A 109 -17.17 -3.17 -6.44
C TYR A 109 -18.65 -3.10 -6.03
N PRO A 110 -19.17 -4.08 -5.26
CA PRO A 110 -20.49 -3.99 -4.67
C PRO A 110 -20.61 -2.74 -3.77
N LEU A 111 -21.77 -2.08 -3.74
CA LEU A 111 -21.99 -0.85 -2.96
C LEU A 111 -21.56 -0.98 -1.49
N LYS A 112 -21.88 -2.12 -0.86
CA LYS A 112 -21.46 -2.41 0.52
C LYS A 112 -19.93 -2.32 0.70
N LYS A 113 -19.17 -2.94 -0.21
CA LYS A 113 -17.70 -2.89 -0.21
C LYS A 113 -17.20 -1.48 -0.47
N ILE A 114 -17.86 -0.72 -1.32
CA ILE A 114 -17.50 0.69 -1.55
C ILE A 114 -17.67 1.47 -0.24
N GLN A 115 -18.81 1.33 0.44
CA GLN A 115 -19.07 2.01 1.72
C GLN A 115 -18.04 1.64 2.79
N GLU A 116 -17.69 0.36 2.93
CA GLU A 116 -16.64 -0.10 3.87
C GLU A 116 -15.30 0.59 3.60
N ASN A 117 -14.85 0.65 2.34
CA ASN A 117 -13.61 1.33 2.00
C ASN A 117 -13.70 2.85 2.21
N ILE A 118 -14.84 3.47 1.91
CA ILE A 118 -15.04 4.90 2.13
C ILE A 118 -15.00 5.23 3.63
N GLN A 119 -15.60 4.40 4.47
CA GLN A 119 -15.52 4.54 5.93
C GLN A 119 -14.07 4.40 6.41
N ALA A 120 -13.35 3.37 5.95
CA ALA A 120 -11.93 3.20 6.29
C ALA A 120 -11.07 4.41 5.91
N GLU A 121 -11.35 5.03 4.75
CA GLU A 121 -10.69 6.27 4.33
C GLU A 121 -11.04 7.44 5.25
N ILE A 122 -12.31 7.62 5.62
CA ILE A 122 -12.76 8.69 6.53
C ILE A 122 -12.12 8.54 7.92
N PHE A 123 -12.03 7.31 8.42
CA PHE A 123 -11.42 7.00 9.71
C PHE A 123 -9.89 6.94 9.67
N ASN A 124 -9.26 7.22 8.52
CA ASN A 124 -7.82 7.19 8.35
C ASN A 124 -7.17 5.86 8.75
N THR A 125 -7.89 4.73 8.62
CA THR A 125 -7.50 3.44 9.21
C THR A 125 -6.06 3.06 8.89
N CYS A 126 -5.66 3.05 7.61
CA CYS A 126 -4.28 2.71 7.22
C CYS A 126 -3.20 3.67 7.73
N TYR A 127 -3.55 4.93 8.02
CA TYR A 127 -2.62 5.91 8.60
C TYR A 127 -2.44 5.63 10.08
N GLU A 128 -3.54 5.45 10.82
CA GLU A 128 -3.50 5.16 12.25
C GLU A 128 -2.76 3.84 12.52
N GLU A 129 -3.09 2.77 11.78
CA GLU A 129 -2.41 1.47 11.89
C GLU A 129 -0.89 1.58 11.61
N ALA A 130 -0.49 2.38 10.62
CA ALA A 130 0.93 2.62 10.32
C ALA A 130 1.65 3.37 11.45
N LYS A 131 0.95 4.30 12.12
CA LYS A 131 1.48 5.06 13.27
C LYS A 131 1.56 4.18 14.51
N GLU A 132 0.55 3.35 14.78
CA GLU A 132 0.55 2.36 15.86
C GLU A 132 1.70 1.36 15.72
N ASN A 133 2.01 0.93 14.49
CA ASN A 133 3.17 0.09 14.19
C ASN A 133 4.52 0.82 14.22
N LYS A 134 4.52 2.12 14.58
CA LYS A 134 5.70 2.98 14.79
C LYS A 134 6.52 3.23 13.52
N HIS A 135 5.89 3.21 12.35
CA HIS A 135 6.59 3.55 11.11
C HIS A 135 6.89 5.06 11.05
N LYS A 136 7.96 5.41 10.33
CA LYS A 136 8.13 6.77 9.80
C LYS A 136 7.10 6.94 8.67
N VAL A 137 6.04 7.68 8.93
CA VAL A 137 4.91 7.80 7.99
C VAL A 137 4.99 9.10 7.18
N LEU A 138 4.86 8.99 5.85
CA LEU A 138 4.60 10.11 4.95
C LEU A 138 3.21 9.94 4.35
N VAL A 139 2.39 10.98 4.42
CA VAL A 139 1.05 10.98 3.84
C VAL A 139 1.08 11.69 2.49
N ILE A 140 0.44 11.10 1.48
CA ILE A 140 0.36 11.69 0.13
C ILE A 140 -1.07 11.67 -0.33
N ASP A 141 -1.60 12.84 -0.67
CA ASP A 141 -2.89 12.96 -1.34
C ASP A 141 -2.74 12.59 -2.82
N THR A 142 -3.64 11.75 -3.30
CA THR A 142 -3.70 11.26 -4.67
C THR A 142 -5.01 11.63 -5.37
N THR A 143 -5.78 12.57 -4.85
CA THR A 143 -7.04 13.05 -5.42
C THR A 143 -6.83 13.55 -6.84
N SER A 144 -5.84 14.42 -7.03
CA SER A 144 -5.50 15.03 -8.32
C SER A 144 -4.22 14.49 -8.94
N PHE A 145 -3.76 13.30 -8.50
CA PHE A 145 -2.41 12.74 -8.69
C PHE A 145 -1.83 12.90 -10.10
N SER A 146 -1.26 14.08 -10.31
CA SER A 146 -0.82 14.63 -11.57
C SER A 146 0.56 14.11 -11.92
N SER A 147 1.02 14.41 -13.14
CA SER A 147 2.39 14.07 -13.55
C SER A 147 3.45 14.79 -12.70
N ALA A 148 3.17 16.02 -12.26
CA ALA A 148 4.11 16.80 -11.44
C ALA A 148 4.30 16.21 -10.03
N GLU A 149 3.21 15.81 -9.38
CA GLU A 149 3.27 15.18 -8.05
C GLU A 149 4.01 13.85 -8.07
N LYS A 150 3.89 13.09 -9.16
CA LYS A 150 4.69 11.86 -9.38
C LYS A 150 6.18 12.15 -9.47
N THR A 151 6.57 13.23 -10.15
CA THR A 151 7.97 13.65 -10.27
C THR A 151 8.51 14.09 -8.91
N LEU A 152 7.80 14.94 -8.18
CA LEU A 152 8.21 15.39 -6.84
C LEU A 152 8.37 14.23 -5.87
N LEU A 153 7.43 13.28 -5.87
CA LEU A 153 7.53 12.08 -5.03
C LEU A 153 8.75 11.23 -5.42
N LYS A 154 9.01 11.10 -6.71
CA LYS A 154 10.18 10.37 -7.21
C LYS A 154 11.47 11.04 -6.74
N ASP A 155 11.59 12.35 -6.88
CA ASP A 155 12.79 13.11 -6.52
C ASP A 155 13.04 13.04 -5.00
N PHE A 156 11.98 13.22 -4.20
CA PHE A 156 12.05 13.05 -2.74
C PHE A 156 12.51 11.65 -2.32
N ILE A 157 11.99 10.60 -2.94
CA ILE A 157 12.41 9.22 -2.62
C ILE A 157 13.83 8.96 -3.12
N TYR A 158 14.23 9.55 -4.23
CA TYR A 158 15.60 9.47 -4.73
C TYR A 158 16.59 10.11 -3.75
N GLU A 159 16.28 11.30 -3.24
CA GLU A 159 17.08 11.95 -2.20
C GLU A 159 17.21 11.10 -0.93
N LEU A 160 16.10 10.53 -0.45
CA LEU A 160 16.12 9.59 0.68
C LEU A 160 17.02 8.38 0.40
N SER A 161 17.04 7.91 -0.85
CA SER A 161 17.88 6.78 -1.26
C SER A 161 19.37 7.08 -1.27
N LEU A 162 19.78 8.36 -1.38
CA LEU A 162 21.18 8.79 -1.30
C LEU A 162 21.68 8.95 0.14
N GLN A 163 20.76 9.08 1.11
CA GLN A 163 21.06 9.25 2.53
C GLN A 163 21.12 7.92 3.32
N SER A 164 20.84 6.79 2.68
CA SER A 164 20.73 5.46 3.30
C SER A 164 21.65 4.43 2.67
#